data_AF-A0A7S3E082-F1
#
_entry.id   AF-A0A7S3E082-F1
#
_cell.length_a   1.000
_cell.length_b   1.000
_cell.length_c   1.000
_cell.angle_alpha   90.00
_cell.angle_beta   90.00
_cell.angle_gamma   90.00
#
_symmetry.space_group_name_H-M   'P 1'
#
loop_
_entity.id
_entity.type
_entity.pdbx_description
1 polymer ?
#
loop_
_entity_poly.entity_id
_entity_poly.type
_entity_poly.pdbx_seq_one_letter_code
_entity_poly.pdbx_strand_id
1 'polypeptide(L)'
;DDKESAIANGGTGGVGGDGTHLGACNLPMDVSKIVPIPFKQPEDSLRETVRAQMVDPISMTQVTVPVGIEPFPLEHAMNESFWITFCCTLLENRLMREMRFSRGEIYSVSVTLSFAVESPSFPTGRARGDMAISFSCEPGGNAADKLVKLAVDEVQSLRSVPVAQDEIDSMLETERRGYEVAQEENSFWQDCLITACQSRKYRETKDLDAAYSFKEDTRRRVIASITPETMRDAFQKFFKEDFAYTAITLEPEAKQPEDPKE
;
A
#
# COMPACT_ATOMS: atom_id res chain seq x y z
N ASP A 1 -23.22 -10.34 72.72
CA ASP A 1 -21.95 -10.99 73.13
C ASP A 1 -20.91 -10.78 72.04
N ASP A 2 -20.64 -9.54 71.65
CA ASP A 2 -19.87 -8.54 72.39
C ASP A 2 -18.47 -9.03 72.74
N LYS A 3 -17.47 -8.48 72.03
CA LYS A 3 -16.42 -7.68 72.67
C LYS A 3 -15.54 -6.95 71.65
N GLU A 4 -15.73 -5.63 71.66
CA GLU A 4 -14.71 -4.61 71.37
C GLU A 4 -13.46 -4.77 72.26
N SER A 5 -12.30 -4.33 71.75
CA SER A 5 -11.41 -3.31 72.35
C SER A 5 -10.08 -3.32 71.58
N ALA A 6 -9.73 -2.33 70.75
CA ALA A 6 -9.29 -0.97 71.07
C ALA A 6 -7.94 -0.91 71.82
N ILE A 7 -6.88 -0.46 71.13
CA ILE A 7 -5.78 0.31 71.72
C ILE A 7 -5.40 1.43 70.72
N ALA A 8 -5.73 2.67 71.10
CA ALA A 8 -5.07 3.92 70.69
C ALA A 8 -3.82 4.11 71.59
N ASN A 9 -2.77 4.90 71.35
CA ASN A 9 -2.62 6.22 70.75
C ASN A 9 -1.10 6.51 70.69
N GLY A 10 -0.64 7.38 69.78
CA GLY A 10 0.71 7.93 69.82
C GLY A 10 0.92 8.97 68.72
N GLY A 11 0.73 10.24 69.05
CA GLY A 11 0.71 11.33 68.08
C GLY A 11 2.04 12.06 67.84
N THR A 12 1.93 13.00 66.89
CA THR A 12 2.72 14.21 66.62
C THR A 12 4.06 14.08 65.88
N GLY A 13 4.12 14.77 64.73
CA GLY A 13 5.31 15.02 63.94
C GLY A 13 4.95 15.55 62.55
N GLY A 14 4.54 16.82 62.45
CA GLY A 14 4.35 17.48 61.17
C GLY A 14 5.68 17.95 60.59
N VAL A 15 5.92 17.66 59.30
CA VAL A 15 6.80 18.44 58.42
C VAL A 15 6.21 18.38 57.01
N GLY A 16 6.00 19.55 56.42
CA GLY A 16 5.50 19.70 55.06
C GLY A 16 6.48 19.15 54.01
N GLY A 17 5.91 18.65 52.92
CA GLY A 17 6.66 18.21 51.74
C GLY A 17 5.74 18.29 50.53
N ASP A 18 5.85 19.39 49.82
CA ASP A 18 5.31 19.61 48.48
C ASP A 18 5.79 18.48 47.55
N GLY A 19 4.88 17.88 46.80
CA GLY A 19 5.11 16.64 46.05
C GLY A 19 4.13 16.47 44.91
N THR A 20 4.06 17.48 44.06
CA THR A 20 3.39 17.45 42.76
C THR A 20 4.02 16.40 41.83
N HIS A 21 3.19 15.84 40.95
CA HIS A 21 3.53 15.09 39.72
C HIS A 21 4.05 13.64 39.85
N LEU A 22 3.18 12.71 40.23
CA LEU A 22 3.20 11.38 39.61
C LEU A 22 2.30 11.45 38.36
N GLY A 23 2.97 11.65 37.22
CA GLY A 23 2.37 11.86 35.90
C GLY A 23 1.39 10.77 35.50
N ALA A 24 0.32 11.21 34.85
CA ALA A 24 -0.77 10.40 34.35
C ALA A 24 -0.27 9.11 33.68
N CYS A 25 -0.81 7.99 34.14
CA CYS A 25 -0.72 6.72 33.44
C CYS A 25 -1.11 6.96 31.98
N ASN A 26 -0.28 6.51 31.04
CA ASN A 26 -0.58 6.47 29.60
C ASN A 26 -1.77 5.53 29.36
N LEU A 27 -2.97 5.96 29.71
CA LEU A 27 -4.20 5.28 29.35
C LEU A 27 -4.39 5.47 27.85
N PRO A 28 -4.66 4.39 27.08
CA PRO A 28 -4.92 4.51 25.66
C PRO A 28 -6.08 5.50 25.45
N MET A 29 -5.87 6.47 24.55
CA MET A 29 -6.89 7.45 24.22
C MET A 29 -8.15 6.74 23.73
N ASP A 30 -9.29 7.22 24.23
CA ASP A 30 -10.61 6.76 23.80
C ASP A 30 -10.75 6.96 22.28
N VAL A 31 -11.07 5.88 21.55
CA VAL A 31 -11.12 5.87 20.09
C VAL A 31 -12.14 6.88 19.55
N SER A 32 -13.21 7.17 20.31
CA SER A 32 -14.19 8.19 19.92
C SER A 32 -13.67 9.63 20.00
N LYS A 33 -12.49 9.86 20.59
CA LYS A 33 -11.83 11.16 20.67
C LYS A 33 -10.75 11.36 19.59
N ILE A 34 -10.49 10.33 18.78
CA ILE A 34 -9.51 10.38 17.70
C ILE A 34 -10.19 11.01 16.48
N VAL A 35 -9.76 12.21 16.12
CA VAL A 35 -10.14 12.85 14.86
C VAL A 35 -9.08 12.50 13.83
N PRO A 36 -9.42 11.81 12.72
CA PRO A 36 -8.45 11.52 11.68
C PRO A 36 -7.95 12.83 11.06
N ILE A 37 -6.66 12.89 10.73
CA ILE A 37 -6.10 14.01 9.99
C ILE A 37 -6.86 14.08 8.65
N PRO A 38 -7.46 15.24 8.30
CA PRO A 38 -8.21 15.36 7.06
C PRO A 38 -7.24 15.24 5.87
N PHE A 39 -7.20 14.05 5.28
CA PHE A 39 -6.48 13.80 4.04
C PHE A 39 -7.42 14.02 2.86
N LYS A 40 -6.96 14.80 1.89
CA LYS A 40 -7.61 14.97 0.58
C LYS A 40 -6.64 14.48 -0.48
N GLN A 41 -7.13 13.64 -1.38
CA GLN A 41 -6.37 13.28 -2.57
C GLN A 41 -6.16 14.54 -3.42
N PRO A 42 -5.01 14.66 -4.10
CA PRO A 42 -4.79 15.73 -5.08
C PRO A 42 -5.91 15.71 -6.12
N GLU A 43 -6.48 16.88 -6.41
CA GLU A 43 -7.48 17.04 -7.47
C GLU A 43 -6.80 17.19 -8.84
N ASP A 44 -5.57 17.74 -8.85
CA ASP A 44 -4.74 17.91 -10.04
C ASP A 44 -3.53 16.98 -10.00
N SER A 45 -3.03 16.63 -11.19
CA SER A 45 -1.78 15.87 -11.29
C SER A 45 -0.59 16.73 -10.88
N LEU A 46 0.20 16.23 -9.93
CA LEU A 46 1.44 16.86 -9.48
C LEU A 46 2.63 16.14 -10.10
N ARG A 47 3.59 16.91 -10.62
CA ARG A 47 4.89 16.39 -11.05
C ARG A 47 5.99 17.22 -10.42
N GLU A 48 6.89 16.57 -9.70
CA GLU A 48 7.98 17.24 -9.01
C GLU A 48 9.29 16.46 -9.15
N THR A 49 10.36 17.19 -9.47
CA THR A 49 11.72 16.65 -9.47
C THR A 49 12.48 17.22 -8.29
N VAL A 50 12.88 16.35 -7.38
CA VAL A 50 13.67 16.68 -6.19
C VAL A 50 15.11 16.29 -6.44
N ARG A 51 16.04 17.21 -6.20
CA ARG A 51 17.48 16.93 -6.27
C ARG A 51 18.05 16.79 -4.87
N ALA A 52 18.85 15.74 -4.67
CA ALA A 52 19.50 15.49 -3.40
C ALA A 52 20.89 14.86 -3.60
N GLN A 53 21.75 14.96 -2.58
CA GLN A 53 22.98 14.16 -2.52
C GLN A 53 22.62 12.69 -2.32
N MET A 54 22.81 11.90 -3.37
CA MET A 54 22.53 10.47 -3.39
C MET A 54 23.83 9.67 -3.41
N VAL A 55 23.80 8.47 -2.80
CA VAL A 55 24.92 7.52 -2.83
C VAL A 55 25.05 6.91 -4.23
N ASP A 56 23.92 6.45 -4.78
CA ASP A 56 23.87 5.86 -6.11
C ASP A 56 23.49 6.93 -7.15
N PRO A 57 24.20 7.00 -8.28
CA PRO A 57 23.92 7.95 -9.35
C PRO A 57 22.76 7.46 -10.22
N ILE A 58 21.61 7.14 -9.62
CA ILE A 58 20.41 6.69 -10.32
C ILE A 58 19.25 7.66 -10.04
N SER A 59 18.41 7.90 -11.04
CA SER A 59 17.15 8.58 -10.80
C SER A 59 16.09 7.57 -10.38
N MET A 60 15.33 7.89 -9.33
CA MET A 60 14.25 7.06 -8.83
C MET A 60 12.94 7.83 -8.97
N THR A 61 11.97 7.26 -9.65
CA THR A 61 10.66 7.88 -9.85
C THR A 61 9.56 7.02 -9.28
N GLN A 62 8.64 7.63 -8.56
CA GLN A 62 7.40 7.02 -8.10
C GLN A 62 6.21 7.79 -8.65
N VAL A 63 5.33 7.10 -9.37
CA VAL A 63 4.04 7.60 -9.84
C VAL A 63 2.94 6.97 -8.99
N THR A 64 2.20 7.80 -8.28
CA THR A 64 1.14 7.38 -7.37
C THR A 64 -0.21 7.74 -7.95
N VAL A 65 -1.05 6.73 -8.19
CA VAL A 65 -2.41 6.86 -8.71
C VAL A 65 -3.40 6.52 -7.59
N PRO A 66 -4.33 7.42 -7.24
CA PRO A 66 -5.31 7.16 -6.20
C PRO A 66 -6.29 6.06 -6.63
N VAL A 67 -6.51 5.10 -5.74
CA VAL A 67 -7.50 4.03 -5.90
C VAL A 67 -8.46 4.03 -4.72
N GLY A 68 -9.69 3.56 -4.93
CA GLY A 68 -10.70 3.51 -3.88
C GLY A 68 -11.50 2.23 -3.96
N ILE A 69 -11.71 1.61 -2.81
CA ILE A 69 -12.55 0.42 -2.68
C ILE A 69 -13.70 0.68 -1.70
N GLU A 70 -14.79 -0.05 -1.87
CA GLU A 70 -15.90 -0.01 -0.93
C GLU A 70 -15.62 -0.99 0.22
N PRO A 71 -15.46 -0.51 1.46
CA PRO A 71 -15.00 -1.35 2.55
C PRO A 71 -16.09 -2.30 3.09
N PHE A 72 -17.34 -2.09 2.71
CA PHE A 72 -18.46 -2.92 3.13
C PHE A 72 -19.36 -3.23 1.93
N PRO A 73 -19.84 -4.49 1.78
CA PRO A 73 -19.55 -5.66 2.60
C PRO A 73 -18.11 -6.19 2.42
N LEU A 74 -17.59 -6.93 3.42
CA LEU A 74 -16.20 -7.43 3.43
C LEU A 74 -15.85 -8.27 2.19
N GLU A 75 -16.80 -9.08 1.70
CA GLU A 75 -16.61 -9.87 0.48
C GLU A 75 -16.36 -9.01 -0.74
N HIS A 76 -17.11 -7.91 -0.89
CA HIS A 76 -16.91 -6.97 -1.99
C HIS A 76 -15.54 -6.28 -1.87
N ALA A 77 -15.19 -5.77 -0.68
CA ALA A 77 -13.90 -5.14 -0.44
C ALA A 77 -12.71 -6.08 -0.77
N MET A 78 -12.79 -7.34 -0.36
CA MET A 78 -11.76 -8.34 -0.62
C MET A 78 -11.67 -8.66 -2.12
N ASN A 79 -12.82 -8.81 -2.78
CA ASN A 79 -12.90 -9.06 -4.22
C ASN A 79 -12.27 -7.90 -5.01
N GLU A 80 -12.63 -6.65 -4.69
CA GLU A 80 -12.04 -5.46 -5.31
C GLU A 80 -10.53 -5.38 -5.08
N SER A 81 -10.06 -5.66 -3.86
CA SER A 81 -8.62 -5.68 -3.57
C SER A 81 -7.87 -6.67 -4.45
N PHE A 82 -8.39 -7.89 -4.64
CA PHE A 82 -7.76 -8.88 -5.52
C PHE A 82 -7.74 -8.42 -6.98
N TRP A 83 -8.84 -7.87 -7.49
CA TRP A 83 -8.85 -7.32 -8.85
C TRP A 83 -7.82 -6.23 -9.06
N ILE A 84 -7.68 -5.29 -8.11
CA ILE A 84 -6.67 -4.24 -8.20
C ILE A 84 -5.27 -4.84 -8.15
N THR A 85 -5.02 -5.84 -7.30
CA THR A 85 -3.73 -6.56 -7.28
C THR A 85 -3.40 -7.17 -8.64
N PHE A 86 -4.34 -7.85 -9.30
CA PHE A 86 -4.11 -8.39 -10.64
C PHE A 86 -3.92 -7.29 -11.70
N CYS A 87 -4.63 -6.16 -11.59
CA CYS A 87 -4.36 -4.99 -12.44
C CYS A 87 -2.93 -4.48 -12.27
N CYS A 88 -2.44 -4.39 -11.03
CA CYS A 88 -1.06 -4.00 -10.73
C CYS A 88 -0.05 -4.98 -11.35
N THR A 89 -0.26 -6.29 -11.18
CA THR A 89 0.64 -7.32 -11.75
C THR A 89 0.67 -7.27 -13.28
N LEU A 90 -0.49 -7.10 -13.93
CA LEU A 90 -0.54 -6.95 -15.39
C LEU A 90 0.21 -5.69 -15.85
N LEU A 91 -0.04 -4.56 -15.18
CA LEU A 91 0.61 -3.30 -15.48
C LEU A 91 2.12 -3.41 -15.29
N GLU A 92 2.59 -4.03 -14.21
CA GLU A 92 4.01 -4.27 -13.97
C GLU A 92 4.65 -5.08 -15.09
N ASN A 93 4.03 -6.19 -15.51
CA ASN A 93 4.51 -7.01 -16.61
C ASN A 93 4.63 -6.21 -17.92
N ARG A 94 3.62 -5.38 -18.22
CA ARG A 94 3.62 -4.56 -19.43
C ARG A 94 4.66 -3.44 -19.37
N LEU A 95 4.78 -2.73 -18.25
CA LEU A 95 5.79 -1.70 -18.05
C LEU A 95 7.20 -2.29 -18.10
N MET A 96 7.43 -3.47 -17.53
CA MET A 96 8.70 -4.18 -17.69
C MET A 96 9.00 -4.44 -19.16
N ARG A 97 8.02 -4.92 -19.93
CA ARG A 97 8.19 -5.21 -21.36
C ARG A 97 8.54 -3.95 -22.17
N GLU A 98 7.78 -2.88 -21.96
CA GLU A 98 7.95 -1.65 -22.73
C GLU A 98 9.20 -0.86 -22.32
N MET A 99 9.37 -0.59 -21.02
CA MET A 99 10.43 0.28 -20.53
C MET A 99 11.79 -0.42 -20.52
N ARG A 100 11.85 -1.72 -20.14
CA ARG A 100 13.11 -2.45 -20.04
C ARG A 100 13.45 -3.19 -21.33
N PHE A 101 12.54 -4.01 -21.86
CA PHE A 101 12.89 -4.87 -23.00
C PHE A 101 12.82 -4.13 -24.35
N SER A 102 11.84 -3.26 -24.56
CA SER A 102 11.77 -2.50 -25.82
C SER A 102 12.70 -1.30 -25.85
N ARG A 103 12.79 -0.53 -24.75
CA ARG A 103 13.53 0.74 -24.73
C ARG A 103 14.88 0.67 -24.02
N GLY A 104 15.05 -0.25 -23.07
CA GLY A 104 16.27 -0.34 -22.26
C GLY A 104 16.51 0.88 -21.36
N GLU A 105 15.45 1.62 -21.01
CA GLU A 105 15.55 2.91 -20.31
C GLU A 105 15.50 2.77 -18.77
N ILE A 106 15.14 1.59 -18.25
CA ILE A 106 15.00 1.35 -16.80
C ILE A 106 15.80 0.15 -16.29
N TYR A 107 16.24 0.23 -15.03
CA TYR A 107 16.87 -0.89 -14.31
C TYR A 107 15.88 -1.76 -13.56
N SER A 108 14.83 -1.17 -13.00
CA SER A 108 13.76 -1.88 -12.30
C SER A 108 12.44 -1.13 -12.46
N VAL A 109 11.34 -1.88 -12.41
CA VAL A 109 9.98 -1.35 -12.24
C VAL A 109 9.23 -2.26 -11.28
N SER A 110 8.35 -1.68 -10.48
CA SER A 110 7.46 -2.38 -9.58
C SER A 110 6.14 -1.63 -9.50
N VAL A 111 5.02 -2.34 -9.43
CA VAL A 111 3.69 -1.74 -9.24
C VAL A 111 3.09 -2.32 -7.97
N THR A 112 2.94 -1.48 -6.96
CA THR A 112 2.46 -1.89 -5.64
C THR A 112 1.13 -1.22 -5.30
N LEU A 113 0.33 -1.91 -4.50
CA LEU A 113 -0.94 -1.41 -3.99
C LEU A 113 -0.79 -1.14 -2.49
N SER A 114 -1.13 0.08 -2.07
CA SER A 114 -1.14 0.51 -0.67
C SER A 114 -2.54 0.97 -0.28
N PHE A 115 -3.02 0.51 0.88
CA PHE A 115 -4.17 1.11 1.58
C PHE A 115 -3.71 1.72 2.92
N ALA A 116 -2.44 2.10 3.02
CA ALA A 116 -1.84 2.57 4.28
C ALA A 116 -2.39 3.93 4.73
N VAL A 117 -2.88 4.74 3.79
CA VAL A 117 -3.35 6.11 4.04
C VAL A 117 -4.65 6.15 4.85
N GLU A 118 -5.50 5.13 4.72
CA GLU A 118 -6.70 4.96 5.54
C GLU A 118 -6.83 3.50 5.97
N SER A 119 -6.75 3.24 7.29
CA SER A 119 -6.94 1.88 7.80
C SER A 119 -8.28 1.33 7.30
N PRO A 120 -8.29 0.19 6.59
CA PRO A 120 -9.53 -0.46 6.21
C PRO A 120 -10.38 -0.80 7.42
N SER A 121 -9.87 -0.73 8.66
CA SER A 121 -10.66 -0.96 9.87
C SER A 121 -11.61 0.19 10.24
N PHE A 122 -11.45 1.40 9.70
CA PHE A 122 -12.26 2.57 10.09
C PHE A 122 -12.63 3.57 8.97
N PRO A 123 -13.21 3.15 7.83
CA PRO A 123 -13.59 4.12 6.81
C PRO A 123 -15.02 4.61 7.07
N THR A 124 -15.17 5.88 7.40
CA THR A 124 -16.44 6.60 7.18
C THR A 124 -16.54 6.92 5.69
N GLY A 125 -16.85 5.91 4.86
CA GLY A 125 -16.95 6.06 3.40
C GLY A 125 -16.20 4.98 2.61
N ARG A 126 -15.70 5.31 1.41
CA ARG A 126 -14.82 4.45 0.61
C ARG A 126 -13.42 4.41 1.22
N ALA A 127 -12.82 3.23 1.36
CA ALA A 127 -11.45 3.10 1.81
C ALA A 127 -10.51 3.57 0.69
N ARG A 128 -9.68 4.55 1.01
CA ARG A 128 -8.75 5.15 0.04
C ARG A 128 -7.40 4.44 0.09
N GLY A 129 -6.89 4.14 -1.10
CA GLY A 129 -5.56 3.61 -1.31
C GLY A 129 -4.86 4.31 -2.46
N ASP A 130 -3.70 3.79 -2.79
CA ASP A 130 -2.84 4.27 -3.84
C ASP A 130 -2.15 3.09 -4.55
N MET A 131 -2.12 3.15 -5.87
CA MET A 131 -1.26 2.31 -6.70
C MET A 131 0.02 3.09 -6.98
N ALA A 132 1.15 2.56 -6.53
CA ALA A 132 2.46 3.17 -6.71
C ALA A 132 3.26 2.40 -7.77
N ILE A 133 3.57 3.08 -8.87
CA ILE A 133 4.48 2.61 -9.92
C ILE A 133 5.86 3.21 -9.64
N SER A 134 6.81 2.36 -9.25
CA SER A 134 8.17 2.80 -8.91
C SER A 134 9.16 2.23 -9.91
N PHE A 135 9.97 3.09 -10.52
CA PHE A 135 11.02 2.69 -11.45
C PHE A 135 12.31 3.48 -11.25
N SER A 136 13.42 2.90 -11.70
CA SER A 136 14.75 3.52 -11.66
C SER A 136 15.34 3.66 -13.07
N CYS A 137 15.94 4.81 -13.37
CA CYS A 137 16.50 5.14 -14.69
C CYS A 137 17.81 5.95 -14.57
N GLU A 138 18.47 6.16 -15.71
CA GLU A 138 19.66 7.02 -15.82
C GLU A 138 19.32 8.47 -15.39
N PRO A 139 20.16 9.13 -14.59
CA PRO A 139 19.94 10.51 -14.18
C PRO A 139 20.18 11.51 -15.30
N GLY A 140 19.39 12.58 -15.32
CA GLY A 140 19.57 13.72 -16.22
C GLY A 140 18.76 13.63 -17.52
N GLY A 141 18.48 14.82 -18.08
CA GLY A 141 17.61 14.99 -19.25
C GLY A 141 16.13 14.79 -18.91
N ASN A 142 15.30 14.59 -19.94
CA ASN A 142 13.85 14.40 -19.79
C ASN A 142 13.47 12.90 -19.82
N ALA A 143 14.35 12.01 -19.36
CA ALA A 143 14.13 10.57 -19.41
C ALA A 143 13.03 10.13 -18.44
N ALA A 144 13.12 10.54 -17.17
CA ALA A 144 12.11 10.26 -16.16
C ALA A 144 10.73 10.78 -16.58
N ASP A 145 10.64 12.01 -17.08
CA ASP A 145 9.37 12.61 -17.54
C ASP A 145 8.70 11.82 -18.68
N LYS A 146 9.49 11.29 -19.62
CA LYS A 146 8.99 10.45 -20.70
C LYS A 146 8.46 9.12 -20.17
N LEU A 147 9.17 8.51 -19.22
CA LEU A 147 8.76 7.26 -18.59
C LEU A 147 7.50 7.45 -17.73
N VAL A 148 7.37 8.56 -17.00
CA VAL A 148 6.13 8.92 -16.28
C VAL A 148 4.97 9.01 -17.26
N LYS A 149 5.15 9.72 -18.38
CA LYS A 149 4.11 9.83 -19.41
C LYS A 149 3.74 8.45 -19.97
N LEU A 150 4.73 7.61 -20.28
CA LEU A 150 4.50 6.24 -20.76
C LEU A 150 3.70 5.42 -19.74
N ALA A 151 4.04 5.48 -18.46
CA ALA A 151 3.32 4.74 -17.43
C ALA A 151 1.84 5.16 -17.34
N VAL A 152 1.57 6.47 -17.41
CA VAL A 152 0.20 7.00 -17.43
C VAL A 152 -0.54 6.59 -18.70
N ASP A 153 0.11 6.67 -19.85
CA ASP A 153 -0.45 6.28 -21.15
C ASP A 153 -0.81 4.78 -21.17
N GLU A 154 0.01 3.91 -20.56
CA GLU A 154 -0.29 2.48 -20.44
C GLU A 154 -1.50 2.18 -19.55
N VAL A 155 -1.66 2.89 -18.43
CA VAL A 155 -2.88 2.77 -17.61
C VAL A 155 -4.11 3.16 -18.42
N GLN A 156 -4.03 4.20 -19.24
CA GLN A 156 -5.13 4.62 -20.13
C GLN A 156 -5.38 3.62 -21.27
N SER A 157 -4.32 3.05 -21.83
CA SER A 157 -4.39 2.02 -22.87
C SER A 157 -5.16 0.79 -22.36
N LEU A 158 -4.83 0.30 -21.16
CA LEU A 158 -5.49 -0.85 -20.52
C LEU A 158 -6.98 -0.61 -20.20
N ARG A 159 -7.41 0.65 -20.10
CA ARG A 159 -8.83 1.02 -19.94
C ARG A 159 -9.60 0.99 -21.25
N SER A 160 -8.94 1.29 -22.38
CA SER A 160 -9.60 1.51 -23.66
C SER A 160 -9.60 0.27 -24.55
N VAL A 161 -8.53 -0.52 -24.54
CA VAL A 161 -8.34 -1.68 -25.40
C VAL A 161 -8.38 -2.96 -24.55
N PRO A 162 -9.12 -4.00 -24.95
CA PRO A 162 -9.03 -5.31 -24.31
C PRO A 162 -7.60 -5.83 -24.27
N VAL A 163 -7.20 -6.39 -23.14
CA VAL A 163 -5.88 -6.97 -22.95
C VAL A 163 -5.73 -8.20 -23.85
N ALA A 164 -4.58 -8.38 -24.49
CA ALA A 164 -4.36 -9.55 -25.32
C ALA A 164 -4.37 -10.84 -24.48
N GLN A 165 -4.94 -11.93 -25.02
CA GLN A 165 -5.11 -13.18 -24.26
C GLN A 165 -3.78 -13.77 -23.80
N ASP A 166 -2.73 -13.65 -24.60
CA ASP A 166 -1.37 -14.10 -24.27
C ASP A 166 -0.77 -13.33 -23.07
N GLU A 167 -1.07 -12.03 -22.93
CA GLU A 167 -0.66 -11.25 -21.78
C GLU A 167 -1.39 -11.69 -20.49
N ILE A 168 -2.69 -12.02 -20.60
CA ILE A 168 -3.47 -12.59 -19.50
C ILE A 168 -2.91 -13.94 -19.09
N ASP A 169 -2.69 -14.85 -20.05
CA ASP A 169 -2.17 -16.19 -19.79
C ASP A 169 -0.78 -16.11 -19.13
N SER A 170 0.08 -15.21 -19.61
CA SER A 170 1.39 -14.97 -19.01
C SER A 170 1.30 -14.43 -17.58
N MET A 171 0.37 -13.52 -17.29
CA MET A 171 0.17 -13.01 -15.94
C MET A 171 -0.31 -14.11 -15.00
N LEU A 172 -1.29 -14.92 -15.42
CA LEU A 172 -1.84 -16.02 -14.62
C LEU A 172 -0.80 -17.11 -14.36
N GLU A 173 0.04 -17.43 -15.34
CA GLU A 173 1.12 -18.40 -15.16
C GLU A 173 2.19 -17.90 -14.19
N THR A 174 2.54 -16.61 -14.24
CA THR A 174 3.45 -15.99 -13.27
C THR A 174 2.87 -16.01 -11.87
N GLU A 175 1.58 -15.68 -11.70
CA GLU A 175 0.92 -15.74 -10.38
C GLU A 175 0.90 -17.17 -9.85
N ARG A 176 0.52 -18.14 -10.70
CA ARG A 176 0.46 -19.55 -10.32
C ARG A 176 1.80 -20.06 -9.83
N ARG A 177 2.87 -19.85 -10.61
CA ARG A 177 4.23 -20.27 -10.23
C ARG A 177 4.73 -19.55 -8.98
N GLY A 178 4.49 -18.24 -8.89
CA GLY A 178 4.86 -17.47 -7.71
C GLY A 178 4.16 -17.96 -6.46
N TYR A 179 2.88 -18.32 -6.57
CA TYR A 179 2.10 -18.88 -5.47
C TYR A 179 2.56 -20.31 -5.08
N GLU A 180 2.84 -21.18 -6.06
CA GLU A 180 3.40 -22.53 -5.82
C GLU A 180 4.74 -22.46 -5.06
N VAL A 181 5.65 -21.59 -5.49
CA VAL A 181 6.94 -21.38 -4.81
C VAL A 181 6.74 -20.79 -3.41
N ALA A 182 5.88 -19.77 -3.28
CA ALA A 182 5.64 -19.14 -1.99
C ALA A 182 5.09 -20.13 -0.94
N GLN A 183 4.27 -21.11 -1.35
CA GLN A 183 3.76 -22.14 -0.43
C GLN A 183 4.85 -23.04 0.16
N GLU A 184 6.05 -23.10 -0.43
CA GLU A 184 7.19 -23.84 0.13
C GLU A 184 7.95 -23.00 1.18
N GLU A 185 7.71 -21.69 1.27
CA GLU A 185 8.44 -20.77 2.14
C GLU A 185 7.73 -20.50 3.48
N ASN A 186 8.50 -20.49 4.57
CA ASN A 186 7.96 -20.20 5.91
C ASN A 186 7.46 -18.75 6.05
N SER A 187 8.10 -17.80 5.38
CA SER A 187 7.72 -16.37 5.32
C SER A 187 6.29 -16.21 4.82
N PHE A 188 5.93 -16.92 3.74
CA PHE A 188 4.59 -16.91 3.18
C PHE A 188 3.53 -17.37 4.19
N TRP A 189 3.78 -18.48 4.89
CA TRP A 189 2.84 -18.98 5.89
C TRP A 189 2.72 -18.03 7.08
N GLN A 190 3.82 -17.44 7.53
CA GLN A 190 3.81 -16.42 8.57
C GLN A 190 2.94 -15.22 8.16
N ASP A 191 3.13 -14.69 6.95
CA ASP A 191 2.34 -13.57 6.43
C ASP A 191 0.86 -13.93 6.27
N CYS A 192 0.55 -15.16 5.85
CA CYS A 192 -0.82 -15.67 5.80
C CYS A 192 -1.48 -15.69 7.18
N LEU A 193 -0.78 -16.19 8.21
CA LEU A 193 -1.28 -16.25 9.58
C LEU A 193 -1.50 -14.85 10.16
N ILE A 194 -0.54 -13.95 9.98
CA ILE A 194 -0.64 -12.56 10.45
C ILE A 194 -1.81 -11.86 9.77
N THR A 195 -1.90 -11.95 8.44
CA THR A 195 -2.98 -11.33 7.66
C THR A 195 -4.35 -11.87 8.07
N ALA A 196 -4.48 -13.19 8.24
CA ALA A 196 -5.72 -13.82 8.65
C ALA A 196 -6.13 -13.39 10.06
N CYS A 197 -5.21 -13.38 11.03
CA CYS A 197 -5.46 -12.91 12.40
C CYS A 197 -5.88 -11.43 12.45
N GLN A 198 -5.30 -10.59 11.59
CA GLN A 198 -5.59 -9.16 11.53
C GLN A 198 -6.86 -8.84 10.72
N SER A 199 -7.39 -9.81 9.98
CA SER A 199 -8.56 -9.63 9.10
C SER A 199 -9.84 -9.34 9.89
N ARG A 200 -10.76 -8.62 9.24
CA ARG A 200 -12.13 -8.42 9.76
C ARG A 200 -12.88 -9.75 9.90
N LYS A 201 -12.62 -10.70 8.99
CA LYS A 201 -13.26 -12.02 9.02
C LYS A 201 -12.93 -12.77 10.31
N TYR A 202 -11.67 -12.76 10.74
CA TYR A 202 -11.27 -13.35 12.01
C TYR A 202 -11.88 -12.63 13.21
N ARG A 203 -12.09 -11.30 13.16
CA ARG A 203 -12.80 -10.59 14.24
C ARG A 203 -14.24 -11.07 14.40
N GLU A 204 -14.91 -11.41 13.29
CA GLU A 204 -16.28 -11.94 13.27
C GLU A 204 -16.36 -13.41 13.68
N THR A 205 -15.51 -14.27 13.12
CA THR A 205 -15.60 -15.73 13.30
C THR A 205 -14.79 -16.25 14.49
N LYS A 206 -13.72 -15.53 14.88
CA LYS A 206 -12.66 -16.03 15.79
C LYS A 206 -12.05 -17.36 15.34
N ASP A 207 -12.13 -17.64 14.05
CA ASP A 207 -11.66 -18.87 13.42
C ASP A 207 -10.70 -18.49 12.29
N LEU A 208 -9.47 -18.97 12.42
CA LEU A 208 -8.38 -18.73 11.50
C LEU A 208 -8.59 -19.45 10.17
N ASP A 209 -9.09 -20.69 10.21
CA ASP A 209 -9.32 -21.51 9.02
C ASP A 209 -10.43 -20.91 8.16
N ALA A 210 -11.48 -20.40 8.82
CA ALA A 210 -12.55 -19.67 8.15
C ALA A 210 -12.05 -18.36 7.50
N ALA A 211 -11.14 -17.63 8.15
CA ALA A 211 -10.57 -16.40 7.62
C ALA A 211 -9.63 -16.66 6.43
N TYR A 212 -8.81 -17.70 6.51
CA TYR A 212 -7.93 -18.13 5.43
C TYR A 212 -8.74 -18.63 4.22
N SER A 213 -9.68 -19.55 4.44
CA SER A 213 -10.52 -20.12 3.38
C SER A 213 -11.32 -19.04 2.65
N PHE A 214 -11.85 -18.07 3.39
CA PHE A 214 -12.55 -16.92 2.80
C PHE A 214 -11.67 -16.12 1.82
N LYS A 215 -10.42 -15.83 2.19
CA LYS A 215 -9.46 -15.13 1.32
C LYS A 215 -9.14 -15.98 0.09
N GLU A 216 -8.83 -17.26 0.29
CA GLU A 216 -8.41 -18.18 -0.77
C GLU A 216 -9.55 -18.48 -1.76
N ASP A 217 -10.78 -18.65 -1.27
CA ASP A 217 -11.96 -18.80 -2.12
C ASP A 217 -12.21 -17.55 -2.96
N THR A 218 -12.00 -16.36 -2.37
CA THR A 218 -12.15 -15.10 -3.11
C THR A 218 -11.08 -14.97 -4.19
N ARG A 219 -9.81 -15.29 -3.88
CA ARG A 219 -8.71 -15.32 -4.86
C ARG A 219 -9.04 -16.23 -6.04
N ARG A 220 -9.45 -17.48 -5.77
CA ARG A 220 -9.83 -18.45 -6.80
C ARG A 220 -11.00 -17.98 -7.67
N ARG A 221 -12.02 -17.34 -7.08
CA ARG A 221 -13.15 -16.77 -7.83
C ARG A 221 -12.70 -15.65 -8.77
N VAL A 222 -11.81 -14.77 -8.31
CA VAL A 222 -11.27 -13.69 -9.13
C VAL A 222 -10.46 -14.25 -10.28
N ILE A 223 -9.52 -15.16 -10.02
CA ILE A 223 -8.70 -15.82 -11.06
C ILE A 223 -9.58 -16.47 -12.13
N ALA A 224 -10.60 -17.23 -11.73
CA ALA A 224 -11.51 -17.91 -12.65
C ALA A 224 -12.36 -16.93 -13.49
N SER A 225 -12.49 -15.68 -13.05
CA SER A 225 -13.25 -14.64 -13.75
C SER A 225 -12.39 -13.77 -14.66
N ILE A 226 -11.06 -13.91 -14.64
CA ILE A 226 -10.16 -13.09 -15.45
C ILE A 226 -10.26 -13.49 -16.93
N THR A 227 -10.68 -12.53 -17.73
CA THR A 227 -10.73 -12.54 -19.19
C THR A 227 -10.24 -11.18 -19.72
N PRO A 228 -9.86 -11.07 -21.01
CA PRO A 228 -9.55 -9.79 -21.65
C PRO A 228 -10.54 -8.66 -21.36
N GLU A 229 -11.84 -8.97 -21.44
CA GLU A 229 -12.93 -8.01 -21.26
C GLU A 229 -13.09 -7.62 -19.79
N THR A 230 -13.14 -8.60 -18.88
CA THR A 230 -13.29 -8.31 -17.44
C THR A 230 -12.08 -7.57 -16.89
N MET A 231 -10.89 -7.80 -17.45
CA MET A 231 -9.69 -7.07 -17.05
C MET A 231 -9.77 -5.61 -17.47
N ARG A 232 -10.14 -5.33 -18.72
CA ARG A 232 -10.41 -3.95 -19.18
C ARG A 232 -11.48 -3.28 -18.31
N ASP A 233 -12.56 -3.98 -18.01
CA ASP A 233 -13.65 -3.46 -17.18
C ASP A 233 -13.18 -3.18 -15.74
N ALA A 234 -12.27 -4.01 -15.19
CA ALA A 234 -11.63 -3.75 -13.91
C ALA A 234 -10.77 -2.47 -13.97
N PHE A 235 -9.97 -2.28 -15.02
CA PHE A 235 -9.21 -1.04 -15.21
C PHE A 235 -10.12 0.19 -15.29
N GLN A 236 -11.25 0.10 -16.01
CA GLN A 236 -12.24 1.18 -16.08
C GLN A 236 -12.92 1.46 -14.74
N LYS A 237 -13.16 0.41 -13.94
CA LYS A 237 -13.80 0.51 -12.62
C LYS A 237 -12.89 1.20 -11.59
N PHE A 238 -11.63 0.79 -11.52
CA PHE A 238 -10.73 1.22 -10.44
C PHE A 238 -9.92 2.47 -10.79
N PHE A 239 -9.66 2.72 -12.08
CA PHE A 239 -8.94 3.90 -12.54
C PHE A 239 -9.88 4.79 -13.35
N LYS A 240 -10.09 6.03 -12.88
CA LYS A 240 -10.92 7.03 -13.57
C LYS A 240 -10.32 7.44 -14.90
N GLU A 241 -11.09 8.07 -15.78
CA GLU A 241 -10.56 8.59 -17.05
C GLU A 241 -9.59 9.73 -16.83
N ASP A 242 -10.02 10.75 -16.12
CA ASP A 242 -9.16 11.86 -15.71
C ASP A 242 -8.66 11.62 -14.29
N PHE A 243 -7.92 10.53 -14.08
CA PHE A 243 -7.30 10.30 -12.78
C PHE A 243 -6.16 11.30 -12.56
N ALA A 244 -6.21 12.03 -11.44
CA ALA A 244 -5.06 12.77 -10.94
C ALA A 244 -3.99 11.78 -10.49
N TYR A 245 -2.72 12.14 -10.65
CA TYR A 245 -1.59 11.33 -10.15
C TYR A 245 -0.49 12.24 -9.62
N THR A 246 0.30 11.71 -8.70
CA THR A 246 1.49 12.38 -8.19
C THR A 246 2.72 11.66 -8.70
N ALA A 247 3.57 12.33 -9.46
CA ALA A 247 4.86 11.80 -9.89
C ALA A 247 5.98 12.56 -9.17
N ILE A 248 6.76 11.85 -8.37
CA ILE A 248 7.94 12.40 -7.71
C ILE A 248 9.16 11.69 -8.28
N THR A 249 10.07 12.47 -8.84
CA THR A 249 11.37 12.00 -9.35
C THR A 249 12.46 12.52 -8.44
N LEU A 250 13.24 11.61 -7.86
CA LEU A 250 14.46 11.92 -7.15
C LEU A 250 15.64 11.84 -8.14
N GLU A 251 16.41 12.92 -8.24
CA GLU A 251 17.63 13.00 -9.05
C GLU A 251 18.87 13.25 -8.16
N PRO A 252 20.03 12.67 -8.51
CA PRO A 252 21.28 13.01 -7.87
C PRO A 252 21.67 14.45 -8.20
N GLU A 253 22.18 15.18 -7.22
CA GLU A 253 22.89 16.44 -7.48
C GLU A 253 24.10 16.19 -8.39
N ALA A 254 24.33 17.09 -9.35
CA ALA A 254 25.58 17.09 -10.11
C ALA A 254 26.74 17.26 -9.11
N LYS A 255 27.71 16.33 -9.14
CA LYS A 255 28.93 16.47 -8.32
C LYS A 255 29.53 17.86 -8.59
N GLN A 256 29.67 18.68 -7.54
CA GLN A 256 30.59 19.80 -7.62
C GLN A 256 31.97 19.23 -7.96
N PRO A 257 32.73 19.85 -8.90
CA PRO A 257 34.09 19.41 -9.16
C PRO A 257 34.85 19.48 -7.84
N GLU A 258 35.40 18.33 -7.40
CA GLU A 258 36.32 18.30 -6.28
C GLU A 258 37.50 19.21 -6.63
N ASP A 259 37.72 20.25 -5.83
CA ASP A 259 38.94 21.05 -5.93
C ASP A 259 40.15 20.10 -5.84
N PRO A 260 41.14 20.21 -6.74
CA PRO A 260 42.31 19.36 -6.69
C PRO A 260 42.99 19.58 -5.34
N LYS A 261 43.04 18.52 -4.52
CA LYS A 261 43.81 18.50 -3.28
C LYS A 261 45.28 18.76 -3.64
N GLU A 262 45.78 19.93 -3.24
CA GLU A 262 47.20 20.31 -3.25
C GLU A 262 48.07 19.36 -2.41
#